data_AF-F0MBG9-F1
#
_entry.id   AF-F0MBG9-F1
#
_cell.length_a   1.000
_cell.length_b   1.000
_cell.length_c   1.000
_cell.angle_alpha   90.00
_cell.angle_beta   90.00
_cell.angle_gamma   90.00
#
_symmetry.space_group_name_H-M   'P 1'
#
loop_
_entity.id
_entity.type
_entity.pdbx_description
1 polymer ?
#
loop_
_entity_poly.entity_id
_entity_poly.type
_entity_poly.pdbx_seq_one_letter_code
_entity_poly.pdbx_strand_id
1 'polypeptide(L)' 'MMENFFGHLKEELFHRVRFISTDALATALNEYIHWYNNERISTKLKGLSPVQYRAQTLAA' A
#
# COMPACT_ATOMS: atom_id res chain seq x y z
N MET A 1 4.79 1.58 10.52
CA MET A 1 4.00 2.75 10.94
C MET A 1 2.94 3.05 9.88
N MET A 2 1.67 3.15 10.29
CA MET A 2 0.54 3.41 9.40
C MET A 2 0.52 4.86 8.88
N GLU A 3 1.23 5.76 9.54
CA GLU A 3 1.32 7.20 9.20
C GLU A 3 1.83 7.43 7.78
N ASN A 4 2.73 6.58 7.28
CA ASN A 4 3.26 6.71 5.93
C ASN A 4 2.33 6.13 4.85
N PHE A 5 1.34 5.30 5.22
CA PHE A 5 0.40 4.71 4.26
C PHE A 5 -0.55 5.76 3.66
N PHE A 6 -1.17 6.60 4.49
CA PHE A 6 -2.15 7.57 4.01
C PHE A 6 -1.53 8.69 3.16
N GLY A 7 -0.27 9.05 3.41
CA GLY A 7 0.48 9.97 2.53
C GLY A 7 0.69 9.38 1.14
N HIS A 8 1.14 8.13 1.08
CA HIS A 8 1.30 7.36 -0.15
C HIS A 8 0.00 7.14 -0.90
N LEU A 9 -1.08 6.75 -0.21
CA LEU A 9 -2.40 6.58 -0.79
C LEU A 9 -2.89 7.85 -1.49
N LYS A 10 -2.74 9.02 -0.84
CA LYS A 10 -3.16 10.29 -1.43
C LYS A 10 -2.34 10.65 -2.67
N GLU A 11 -1.02 10.53 -2.60
CA GLU A 11 -0.11 10.89 -3.71
C GLU A 11 -0.18 9.92 -4.90
N GLU A 12 -0.30 8.63 -4.64
CA GLU A 12 -0.18 7.58 -5.65
C GLU A 12 -1.54 7.22 -6.27
N LEU A 13 -2.61 7.19 -5.47
CA LEU A 13 -3.95 6.81 -5.93
C LEU A 13 -4.81 8.03 -6.30
N PHE A 14 -4.93 9.01 -5.40
CA PHE A 14 -5.89 10.12 -5.57
C PHE A 14 -5.34 11.29 -6.39
N HIS A 15 -4.04 11.56 -6.35
CA HIS A 15 -3.45 12.66 -7.11
C HIS A 15 -3.38 12.37 -8.62
N ARG A 16 -3.40 11.09 -9.01
CA ARG A 16 -3.19 10.64 -10.39
C ARG A 16 -4.46 10.12 -11.08
N VAL A 17 -5.52 9.83 -10.33
CA VAL A 17 -6.73 9.19 -10.84
C VAL A 17 -7.97 9.91 -10.33
N ARG A 18 -8.91 10.20 -11.24
CA ARG A 18 -10.26 10.63 -10.88
C ARG A 18 -11.21 9.44 -10.96
N PHE A 19 -11.96 9.22 -9.89
CA PHE A 19 -12.94 8.15 -9.80
C PHE A 19 -14.32 8.65 -10.20
N ILE A 20 -14.98 7.89 -11.06
CA ILE A 20 -16.27 8.25 -11.66
C ILE A 20 -17.43 7.77 -10.77
N SER A 21 -17.17 6.76 -9.92
CA SER A 21 -18.14 6.15 -9.00
C SER A 21 -17.45 5.68 -7.72
N THR A 22 -18.24 5.54 -6.65
CA THR A 22 -17.78 4.97 -5.36
C THR A 22 -17.33 3.52 -5.49
N ASP A 23 -17.97 2.73 -6.36
CA ASP A 23 -17.60 1.35 -6.67
C ASP A 23 -16.21 1.24 -7.32
N ALA A 24 -15.94 2.11 -8.30
CA ALA A 24 -14.63 2.20 -8.94
C ALA A 24 -13.54 2.62 -7.94
N LEU A 25 -13.87 3.54 -7.03
CA LEU A 25 -12.96 3.91 -5.95
C LEU A 25 -12.70 2.74 -4.99
N ALA A 26 -13.74 2.00 -4.58
CA ALA A 26 -13.60 0.87 -3.68
C ALA A 26 -12.73 -0.24 -4.28
N THR A 27 -12.92 -0.53 -5.57
CA THR A 27 -12.12 -1.51 -6.31
C THR A 27 -10.66 -1.09 -6.36
N ALA A 28 -10.37 0.14 -6.81
CA ALA A 28 -9.01 0.65 -6.90
C ALA A 28 -8.32 0.75 -5.54
N LEU A 29 -9.06 1.09 -4.48
CA LEU A 29 -8.55 1.11 -3.11
C LEU A 29 -8.17 -0.29 -2.62
N ASN A 30 -9.01 -1.30 -2.90
CA ASN A 30 -8.73 -2.68 -2.54
C ASN A 30 -7.47 -3.20 -3.24
N GLU A 31 -7.34 -2.95 -4.54
CA GLU A 31 -6.15 -3.31 -5.32
C GLU A 31 -4.90 -2.60 -4.78
N TYR A 32 -4.98 -1.31 -4.50
CA TYR A 32 -3.86 -0.55 -3.95
C TYR A 32 -3.43 -1.09 -2.57
N ILE A 33 -4.38 -1.42 -1.69
CA ILE A 33 -4.07 -2.01 -0.38
C ILE A 33 -3.38 -3.37 -0.53
N HIS A 34 -3.84 -4.21 -1.46
CA HIS A 34 -3.22 -5.50 -1.72
C HIS A 34 -1.78 -5.33 -2.18
N TRP A 35 -1.57 -4.51 -3.21
CA TRP A 35 -0.23 -4.21 -3.75
C TRP A 35 0.68 -3.62 -2.67
N TYR A 36 0.19 -2.63 -1.91
CA TYR A 36 0.99 -1.96 -0.88
C TYR A 36 1.51 -2.95 0.16
N ASN A 37 0.68 -3.89 0.60
CA ASN A 37 1.03 -4.82 1.68
C ASN A 37 1.86 -6.01 1.21
N ASN A 38 1.62 -6.51 -0.01
CA ASN A 38 2.16 -7.80 -0.46
C ASN A 38 3.30 -7.64 -1.45
N GLU A 39 3.25 -6.64 -2.32
CA GLU A 39 4.08 -6.56 -3.53
C GLU A 39 5.01 -5.34 -3.53
N ARG A 40 4.69 -4.32 -2.73
CA ARG A 40 5.44 -3.08 -2.68
C ARG A 40 6.90 -3.30 -2.27
N ILE A 41 7.79 -2.99 -3.19
CA ILE A 41 9.23 -3.01 -2.96
C ILE A 41 9.61 -1.77 -2.15
N SER A 42 10.07 -1.95 -0.91
CA SER A 42 10.55 -0.87 -0.07
C SER A 42 12.05 -0.98 0.18
N THR A 43 12.82 0.00 -0.29
CA THR A 43 14.28 0.06 -0.03
C THR A 43 14.60 0.18 1.46
N LYS A 44 13.73 0.86 2.24
CA LYS A 44 13.83 0.91 3.71
C LYS A 44 13.68 -0.48 4.36
N LEU A 45 12.89 -1.36 3.75
CA LEU A 45 12.68 -2.73 4.24
C LEU A 45 13.58 -3.74 3.51
N LYS A 46 14.72 -3.28 2.94
CA LYS A 46 15.66 -4.14 2.18
C LYS A 46 14.99 -4.89 1.02
N GLY A 47 14.00 -4.28 0.39
CA GLY A 47 13.24 -4.87 -0.72
C GLY A 47 12.07 -5.77 -0.30
N LEU A 48 11.86 -5.96 1.00
CA LEU A 48 10.71 -6.72 1.51
C LEU A 48 9.42 -5.93 1.42
N SER A 49 8.31 -6.63 1.19
CA SER A 49 6.98 -6.07 1.37
C SER A 49 6.63 -5.90 2.85
N PRO A 50 5.67 -5.02 3.19
CA PRO A 50 5.28 -4.81 4.58
C PRO A 50 4.89 -6.09 5.33
N VAL A 51 4.20 -7.02 4.68
CA VAL A 51 3.81 -8.30 5.29
C VAL A 51 5.04 -9.18 5.55
N GLN A 52 5.98 -9.26 4.59
CA GLN A 52 7.21 -10.04 4.74
C GLN A 52 8.09 -9.49 5.87
N TYR A 53 8.22 -8.17 5.95
CA TYR A 53 8.98 -7.53 7.02
C TYR A 53 8.37 -7.83 8.41
N ARG A 54 7.04 -7.75 8.55
CA ARG A 54 6.35 -8.09 9.79
C ARG A 54 6.52 -9.56 10.17
N ALA A 55 6.43 -10.46 9.20
CA ALA A 55 6.63 -11.89 9.43
C ALA A 55 8.06 -12.18 9.95
N GLN A 56 9.08 -11.53 9.40
CA GLN A 56 10.46 -11.65 9.90
C GLN A 56 10.63 -11.09 11.31
N THR A 57 10.04 -9.92 11.62
CA THR A 57 10.11 -9.34 12.97
C THR A 57 9.39 -10.19 14.01
N LEU A 58 8.32 -10.89 13.64
CA LEU A 58 7.57 -11.75 14.56
C LEU A 58 8.24 -13.12 14.79
N ALA A 59 9.09 -13.56 13.85
CA ALA A 59 9.85 -14.81 13.94
C ALA A 59 11.24 -14.63 14.61
N ALA A 60 11.62 -13.40 14.95
CA ALA A 60 12.87 -13.04 15.62
C ALA A 60 12.62 -12.76 17.11
#